data_AF-A0A5Y7F8E3-F1
#
_entry.id   AF-A0A5Y7F8E3-F1
#
_cell.length_a   1.000
_cell.length_b   1.000
_cell.length_c   1.000
_cell.angle_alpha   90.00
_cell.angle_beta   90.00
_cell.angle_gamma   90.00
#
_symmetry.space_group_name_H-M   'P 1'
#
loop_
_entity.id
_entity.type
_entity.pdbx_description
1 polymer ?
#
loop_
_entity_poly.entity_id
_entity_poly.type
_entity_poly.pdbx_seq_one_letter_code
_entity_poly.pdbx_strand_id
1 'polypeptide(L)' 'MAEEKLLKSLVDGVLKINESSIDVAVLENGVRIITHSGVFRALGREPRGNARLDQIPAFMDAKNLQPLISLELKTQIS' A
#
# COMPACT_ATOMS: atom_id res chain seq x y z
N MET A 1 2.39 25.09 16.96
CA MET A 1 3.17 24.25 16.03
C MET A 1 3.30 22.90 16.69
N ALA A 2 2.57 21.88 16.24
CA ALA A 2 2.75 20.54 16.77
C ALA A 2 4.11 20.02 16.29
N GLU A 3 4.94 19.55 17.21
CA GLU A 3 6.23 18.97 16.89
C GLU A 3 6.00 17.67 16.11
N GLU A 4 6.43 17.63 14.85
CA GLU A 4 6.21 16.49 13.97
C GLU A 4 7.16 15.37 14.40
N LYS A 5 6.65 14.45 15.23
CA LYS A 5 7.43 13.32 15.73
C LYS A 5 7.75 12.36 14.58
N LEU A 6 9.04 12.25 14.23
CA LEU A 6 9.53 11.25 13.29
C LEU A 6 9.33 9.84 13.89
N LEU A 7 8.39 9.08 13.33
CA LEU A 7 8.13 7.70 13.76
C LEU A 7 9.23 6.77 13.26
N LYS A 8 9.73 5.91 14.15
CA LYS A 8 10.73 4.88 13.82
C LYS A 8 10.07 3.52 13.65
N SER A 9 10.72 2.64 12.90
CA SER A 9 10.36 1.22 12.89
C SER A 9 10.71 0.60 14.23
N LEU A 10 9.74 -0.09 14.84
CA LEU A 10 9.95 -0.98 15.97
C LEU A 10 10.42 -2.35 15.49
N VAL A 11 9.79 -2.87 14.43
CA VAL A 11 9.99 -4.22 13.92
C VAL A 11 9.76 -4.23 12.42
N ASP A 12 10.68 -4.87 11.70
CA ASP A 12 10.53 -5.20 10.28
C ASP A 12 10.17 -6.69 10.13
N GLY A 13 9.39 -7.02 9.12
CA GLY A 13 8.97 -8.39 8.87
C GLY A 13 8.32 -8.60 7.51
N VAL A 14 7.71 -9.78 7.34
CA VAL A 14 7.02 -10.17 6.12
C VAL A 14 5.56 -10.46 6.43
N LEU A 15 4.66 -9.71 5.81
CA LEU A 15 3.23 -9.97 5.82
C LEU A 15 2.91 -11.02 4.77
N LYS A 16 2.44 -12.20 5.21
CA LYS A 16 1.99 -13.29 4.33
C LYS A 16 0.48 -13.23 4.16
N ILE A 17 0.00 -13.18 2.92
CA ILE A 17 -1.42 -13.22 2.56
C ILE A 17 -1.58 -14.31 1.50
N ASN A 18 -2.18 -15.43 1.88
CA ASN A 18 -2.24 -16.64 1.06
C ASN A 18 -0.83 -17.01 0.55
N GLU A 19 -0.62 -16.94 -0.76
CA GLU A 19 0.65 -17.26 -1.43
C GLU A 19 1.56 -16.04 -1.63
N SER A 20 1.05 -14.83 -1.36
CA SER A 20 1.79 -13.57 -1.52
C SER A 20 2.53 -13.18 -0.24
N SER A 21 3.69 -12.54 -0.40
CA SER A 21 4.52 -12.02 0.68
C SER A 21 4.87 -10.56 0.43
N ILE A 22 4.71 -9.70 1.45
CA ILE A 22 4.96 -8.25 1.38
C ILE A 22 5.86 -7.85 2.54
N ASP A 23 6.97 -7.17 2.26
CA ASP A 23 7.84 -6.59 3.28
C ASP A 23 7.09 -5.46 4.02
N VAL A 24 7.09 -5.50 5.35
CA VAL A 24 6.35 -4.56 6.21
C VAL A 24 7.22 -4.06 7.36
N ALA A 25 7.13 -2.76 7.65
CA ALA A 25 7.70 -2.15 8.85
C ALA A 25 6.55 -1.73 9.78
N VAL A 26 6.68 -2.03 11.07
CA VAL A 26 5.73 -1.64 12.11
C VAL A 26 6.31 -0.47 12.88
N LEU A 27 5.63 0.68 12.83
CA LEU A 27 6.08 1.89 13.51
C LEU A 27 5.74 1.89 15.01
N GLU A 28 6.37 2.79 15.75
CA GLU A 28 6.13 3.00 17.20
C GLU A 28 4.66 3.19 17.60
N ASN A 29 3.84 3.73 16.69
CA ASN A 29 2.41 3.95 16.92
C ASN A 29 1.53 2.76 16.49
N GLY A 30 2.14 1.62 16.14
CA GLY A 30 1.45 0.42 15.66
C GLY A 30 1.01 0.47 14.19
N VAL A 31 1.26 1.57 13.48
CA VAL A 31 0.98 1.67 12.04
C VAL A 31 1.93 0.76 11.27
N ARG A 32 1.38 0.04 10.28
CA ARG A 32 2.14 -0.82 9.39
C ARG A 32 2.38 -0.10 8.08
N ILE A 33 3.62 -0.02 7.64
CA ILE A 33 4.02 0.57 6.37
C ILE A 33 4.50 -0.54 5.44
N ILE A 34 3.97 -0.56 4.22
CA ILE A 34 4.40 -1.41 3.12
C ILE A 34 4.86 -0.54 1.95
N THR A 35 5.76 -1.07 1.13
CA THR A 35 6.27 -0.35 -0.04
C THR A 35 5.35 -0.49 -1.23
N HIS A 36 5.29 0.55 -2.07
CA HIS A 36 4.57 0.52 -3.35
C HIS A 36 5.04 -0.65 -4.24
N SER A 37 6.36 -0.88 -4.32
CA SER A 37 6.94 -2.03 -5.04
C SER A 37 6.56 -3.39 -4.42
N GLY A 38 6.43 -3.47 -3.09
CA GLY A 38 5.92 -4.65 -2.39
C GLY A 38 4.50 -5.01 -2.82
N VAL A 39 3.62 -4.02 -2.97
CA VAL A 39 2.25 -4.24 -3.45
C VAL A 39 2.23 -4.72 -4.90
N PHE A 40 3.02 -4.11 -5.78
CA PHE A 40 3.14 -4.54 -7.19
C PHE A 40 3.59 -5.99 -7.31
N ARG A 41 4.66 -6.36 -6.59
CA ARG A 41 5.19 -7.74 -6.53
C ARG A 41 4.16 -8.73 -5.99
N ALA A 42 3.44 -8.38 -4.92
CA ALA A 42 2.42 -9.26 -4.34
C ALA A 42 1.18 -9.44 -5.24
N LEU A 43 0.91 -8.47 -6.13
CA LEU A 43 -0.13 -8.57 -7.16
C LEU A 43 0.38 -9.22 -8.46
N GLY A 44 1.66 -9.61 -8.54
CA GLY A 44 2.27 -10.17 -9.76
C GLY A 44 2.33 -9.18 -10.92
N ARG A 45 2.51 -7.88 -10.62
CA ARG A 45 2.53 -6.80 -11.62
C ARG A 45 3.90 -6.12 -11.66
N GLU A 46 4.35 -5.81 -12.87
CA GLU A 46 5.49 -4.91 -13.09
C GLU A 46 5.09 -3.45 -12.83
N PRO A 47 5.94 -2.64 -12.14
CA PRO A 47 5.74 -1.20 -12.02
C PRO A 47 5.64 -0.57 -13.41
N ARG A 48 4.55 0.16 -13.68
CA ARG A 48 4.37 0.87 -14.95
C ARG A 48 4.78 2.34 -14.81
N GLY A 49 5.51 2.84 -15.80
CA GLY A 49 5.73 4.27 -15.97
C GLY A 49 4.45 4.93 -16.48
N ASN A 50 3.81 5.71 -15.60
CA ASN A 50 2.73 6.68 -15.88
C ASN A 50 1.35 6.15 -16.30
N ALA A 51 0.38 6.32 -15.40
CA ALA A 51 -0.73 7.29 -15.55
C ALA A 51 -1.25 7.56 -14.14
N ARG A 52 -0.85 8.67 -13.54
CA ARG A 52 -1.43 9.09 -12.26
C ARG A 52 -2.83 9.60 -12.59
N LEU A 53 -3.85 8.79 -12.33
CA LEU A 53 -5.10 9.38 -11.89
C LEU A 53 -4.77 10.10 -10.59
N ASP A 54 -4.99 11.42 -10.54
CA ASP A 54 -4.63 12.21 -9.37
C ASP A 54 -5.14 11.51 -8.10
N GLN A 55 -4.24 11.33 -7.14
CA GLN A 55 -4.50 10.73 -5.81
C GLN A 55 -4.70 9.19 -5.76
N ILE A 56 -4.76 8.48 -6.90
CA ILE A 56 -4.90 7.02 -6.91
C ILE A 56 -3.55 6.32 -7.17
N PRO A 57 -3.10 5.42 -6.28
CA PRO A 57 -1.91 4.59 -6.54
C PRO A 57 -2.06 3.71 -7.79
N ALA A 58 -1.01 3.64 -8.61
CA ALA A 58 -1.03 2.91 -9.89
C ALA A 58 -1.33 1.40 -9.78
N PHE A 59 -1.11 0.79 -8.61
CA PHE A 59 -1.50 -0.61 -8.41
C PHE A 59 -3.02 -0.81 -8.39
N MET A 60 -3.81 0.22 -8.10
CA MET A 60 -5.28 0.17 -8.04
C MET A 60 -5.94 0.02 -9.42
N ASP A 61 -5.21 0.30 -10.51
CA ASP A 61 -5.64 0.02 -11.90
C ASP A 61 -5.70 -1.49 -12.24
N ALA A 62 -5.38 -2.35 -11.28
CA ALA A 62 -5.49 -3.79 -11.46
C ALA A 62 -6.95 -4.18 -11.74
N LYS A 63 -7.24 -4.69 -12.95
CA LYS A 63 -8.60 -5.10 -13.36
C LYS A 63 -9.23 -6.13 -12.41
N ASN A 64 -8.42 -6.98 -11.80
CA ASN A 64 -8.85 -7.96 -10.79
C ASN A 64 -9.08 -7.34 -9.40
N LEU A 65 -8.52 -6.15 -9.14
CA LEU A 65 -8.69 -5.43 -7.88
C LEU A 65 -9.88 -4.46 -7.94
N GLN A 66 -10.13 -3.83 -9.09
CA GLN A 66 -11.21 -2.84 -9.25
C GLN A 66 -12.60 -3.30 -8.77
N PRO A 67 -13.05 -4.55 -9.03
CA PRO A 67 -14.33 -5.05 -8.53
C PRO A 67 -14.37 -5.25 -7.01
N LEU A 68 -13.19 -5.38 -6.37
CA LEU A 68 -13.06 -5.61 -4.94
C LEU A 68 -12.97 -4.31 -4.13
N ILE A 69 -12.79 -3.17 -4.80
CA ILE A 69 -12.77 -1.85 -4.16
C ILE A 69 -14.22 -1.41 -3.92
N SER A 70 -14.61 -1.38 -2.63
CA SER A 70 -15.95 -0.94 -2.22
C SER A 70 -16.20 0.52 -2.59
N LEU A 71 -17.48 0.89 -2.73
CA LEU A 71 -17.86 2.28 -3.01
C LEU A 71 -17.41 3.23 -1.88
N GLU A 72 -17.48 2.78 -0.63
CA GLU A 72 -16.97 3.50 0.53
C GLU A 72 -15.47 3.81 0.41
N LEU A 73 -14.67 2.81 0.00
CA LEU A 73 -13.23 3.01 -0.21
C LEU A 73 -12.97 3.98 -1.36
N LYS A 74 -13.80 3.96 -2.42
CA LYS A 74 -13.69 4.92 -3.54
C LYS A 74 -13.89 6.35 -3.08
N THR A 75 -14.82 6.61 -2.16
CA THR A 75 -15.08 7.95 -1.62
C THR A 75 -13.93 8.47 -0.73
N GLN A 76 -13.13 7.59 -0.14
CA GLN A 76 -11.98 7.99 0.69
C GLN A 76 -10.70 8.26 -0.13
N ILE A 77 -10.63 7.77 -1.37
CA ILE A 77 -9.46 7.92 -2.25
C ILE A 77 -9.65 8.97 -3.36
N SER A 78 -10.85 9.54 -3.49
CA SER A 78 -11.25 10.56 -4.50
C SER A 78 -11.48 11.92 -3.86
#